data_AF-A0A7V1C0T2-F1
#
_entry.id   AF-A0A7V1C0T2-F1
#
_cell.length_a   1.000
_cell.length_b   1.000
_cell.length_c   1.000
_cell.angle_alpha   90.00
_cell.angle_beta   90.00
_cell.angle_gamma   90.00
#
_symmetry.space_group_name_H-M   'P 1'
#
loop_
_entity.id
_entity.type
_entity.pdbx_description
1 polymer ?
#
loop_
_entity_poly.entity_id
_entity_poly.type
_entity_poly.pdbx_seq_one_letter_code
_entity_poly.pdbx_strand_id
1 'polypeptide(L)'
;MERPLSSIERLRWRLQRPVLSWLAGPYRSAFKGNGVEFADARPYQPGDDWRRLHWSLSARKNQPYLRLGYEERELTCIIAIDRSPSMYLSPQKIELWQAAAVALGWAAYLNGDRVRWVTFTDRIEGFSPRLRSPFVLWESLAGLLQQPVRGHHSRLRPLLAWLEKVSRRRAFVAVVSDLFFQEDSAETLLAALAMRHFVLAAVPRSPEENLSIPWGYLPLKEVETGQLTTMRGDLRPPAPQPRLRYALLKPDRPPIQSLREALLAPLQ
;
A
#
# COMPACT_ATOMS: atom_id res chain seq x y z
N MET A 1 10.28 23.45 10.40
CA MET A 1 9.69 22.59 9.34
C MET A 1 10.79 21.64 8.87
N GLU A 2 10.91 20.44 9.48
CA GLU A 2 11.88 19.44 9.01
C GLU A 2 11.48 18.99 7.60
N ARG A 3 12.46 18.89 6.69
CA ARG A 3 12.24 18.44 5.30
C ARG A 3 11.80 16.97 5.32
N PRO A 4 10.76 16.56 4.57
CA PRO A 4 10.27 15.17 4.54
C PRO A 4 11.35 14.13 4.16
N LEU A 5 12.43 14.57 3.51
CA LEU A 5 13.62 13.77 3.20
C LEU A 5 14.29 13.16 4.44
N SER A 6 14.42 13.90 5.56
CA SER A 6 15.11 13.38 6.75
C SER A 6 14.32 12.25 7.41
N SER A 7 12.99 12.32 7.40
CA SER A 7 12.12 11.26 7.91
C SER A 7 12.16 10.02 7.02
N ILE A 8 12.16 10.17 5.70
CA ILE A 8 12.30 9.05 4.75
C ILE A 8 13.65 8.36 4.91
N GLU A 9 14.74 9.12 5.06
CA GLU A 9 16.09 8.57 5.28
C GLU A 9 16.19 7.82 6.62
N ARG A 10 15.65 8.39 7.70
CA ARG A 10 15.59 7.72 9.01
C ARG A 10 14.80 6.42 8.96
N LEU A 11 13.64 6.42 8.28
CA LEU A 11 12.81 5.23 8.11
C LEU A 11 13.52 4.17 7.26
N ARG A 12 14.17 4.57 6.15
CA ARG A 12 14.97 3.68 5.29
C ARG A 12 15.99 2.87 6.09
N TRP A 13 16.73 3.50 7.00
CA TRP A 13 17.73 2.81 7.83
C TRP A 13 17.11 1.81 8.80
N ARG A 14 15.94 2.11 9.37
CA ARG A 14 15.26 1.26 10.35
C ARG A 14 14.63 -0.02 9.76
N LEU A 15 14.34 -0.03 8.45
CA LEU A 15 13.53 -1.08 7.81
C LEU A 15 14.34 -2.21 7.13
N GLN A 16 15.68 -2.16 7.17
CA GLN A 16 16.54 -2.97 6.28
C GLN A 16 16.53 -4.49 6.48
N ARG A 17 16.16 -5.03 7.64
CA ARG A 17 16.24 -6.49 7.93
C ARG A 17 14.90 -7.19 8.18
N PRO A 18 13.94 -6.62 8.93
CA PRO A 18 12.68 -7.31 9.24
C PRO A 18 11.68 -7.34 8.08
N VAL A 19 11.66 -6.31 7.23
CA VAL A 19 10.61 -6.15 6.21
C VAL A 19 10.84 -7.05 5.00
N LEU A 20 12.10 -7.34 4.67
CA LEU A 20 12.46 -8.20 3.55
C LEU A 20 11.95 -9.64 3.73
N SER A 21 12.05 -10.21 4.93
CA SER A 21 11.56 -11.58 5.17
C SER A 21 10.04 -11.65 5.12
N TRP A 22 9.35 -10.65 5.67
CA TRP A 22 7.88 -10.58 5.67
C TRP A 22 7.31 -10.36 4.27
N LEU A 23 7.90 -9.47 3.46
CA LEU A 23 7.46 -9.24 2.08
C LEU A 23 7.87 -10.36 1.13
N ALA A 24 9.01 -11.02 1.35
CA ALA A 24 9.48 -12.10 0.47
C ALA A 24 8.50 -13.28 0.39
N GLY A 25 7.75 -13.58 1.45
CA GLY A 25 6.76 -14.67 1.46
C GLY A 25 5.58 -14.41 0.51
N PRO A 26 4.75 -13.37 0.76
CA PRO A 26 3.64 -12.95 -0.10
C PRO A 26 4.08 -12.59 -1.52
N TYR A 27 5.27 -11.99 -1.67
CA TYR A 27 5.83 -11.68 -2.99
C TYR A 27 6.14 -12.99 -3.74
N ARG A 28 6.92 -13.91 -3.16
CA ARG A 28 7.22 -15.22 -3.80
C ARG A 28 5.99 -16.09 -4.01
N SER A 29 5.00 -16.08 -3.12
CA SER A 29 3.77 -16.88 -3.26
C SER A 29 2.85 -16.34 -4.36
N ALA A 30 2.70 -15.02 -4.49
CA ALA A 30 2.02 -14.40 -5.62
C ALA A 30 2.62 -14.86 -6.96
N PHE A 31 3.95 -15.03 -7.02
CA PHE A 31 4.64 -15.49 -8.23
C PHE A 31 4.68 -17.02 -8.41
N LYS A 32 4.41 -17.83 -7.38
CA LYS A 32 4.32 -19.30 -7.50
C LYS A 32 2.95 -19.81 -8.00
N GLY A 33 1.94 -18.93 -8.10
CA GLY A 33 0.54 -19.29 -8.39
C GLY A 33 0.19 -19.70 -9.83
N ASN A 34 1.15 -19.78 -10.75
CA ASN A 34 0.93 -20.45 -12.04
C ASN A 34 1.78 -21.71 -12.04
N GLY A 35 1.13 -22.87 -11.96
CA GLY A 35 1.77 -24.17 -11.93
C GLY A 35 2.68 -24.37 -13.14
N VAL A 36 3.97 -24.12 -12.93
CA VAL A 36 5.03 -24.88 -13.55
C VAL A 36 6.09 -24.95 -12.47
N GLU A 37 6.35 -26.15 -11.97
CA GLU A 37 7.64 -26.44 -11.37
C GLU A 37 8.66 -26.27 -12.50
N PHE A 38 9.22 -25.07 -12.63
CA PHE A 38 10.11 -24.72 -13.73
C PHE A 38 11.48 -25.32 -13.46
N ALA A 39 11.87 -26.32 -14.25
CA ALA A 39 13.23 -26.82 -14.27
C ALA A 39 14.17 -25.68 -14.72
N ASP A 40 15.15 -25.31 -13.88
CA ASP A 40 16.15 -24.26 -14.16
C ASP A 40 17.03 -24.55 -15.40
N ALA A 41 16.96 -25.77 -15.92
CA ALA A 41 17.63 -26.20 -17.12
C ALA A 41 16.97 -27.44 -17.71
N ARG A 42 17.14 -27.65 -19.02
CA ARG A 42 16.77 -28.92 -19.68
C ARG A 42 17.95 -29.50 -20.45
N PRO A 43 17.98 -30.82 -20.69
CA PRO A 43 18.92 -31.39 -21.64
C PRO A 43 18.80 -30.71 -23.01
N TYR A 44 19.95 -30.45 -23.62
CA TYR A 44 20.07 -29.93 -24.98
C TYR A 44 19.47 -30.93 -25.97
N GLN A 45 18.74 -30.43 -26.96
CA GLN A 45 18.25 -31.21 -28.09
C GLN A 45 18.87 -30.69 -29.40
N PRO A 46 19.10 -31.57 -30.39
CA PRO A 46 19.59 -31.14 -31.69
C PRO A 46 18.69 -30.08 -32.31
N GLY A 47 19.26 -28.93 -32.68
CA GLY A 47 18.53 -27.77 -33.22
C GLY A 47 18.42 -26.59 -32.24
N ASP A 48 18.80 -26.78 -30.98
CA ASP A 48 18.84 -25.70 -30.00
C ASP A 48 20.03 -24.75 -30.18
N ASP A 49 19.84 -23.48 -29.79
CA ASP A 49 20.91 -22.47 -29.82
C ASP A 49 21.99 -22.76 -28.77
N TRP A 50 23.16 -23.22 -29.24
CA TRP A 50 24.33 -23.55 -28.41
C TRP A 50 24.80 -22.37 -27.54
N ARG A 51 24.46 -21.12 -27.89
CA ARG A 51 24.81 -19.95 -27.07
C ARG A 51 24.11 -19.92 -25.71
N ARG A 52 23.03 -20.69 -25.55
CA ARG A 52 22.25 -20.80 -24.30
C ARG A 52 22.71 -21.95 -23.40
N LEU A 53 23.84 -22.60 -23.70
CA LEU A 53 24.38 -23.69 -22.90
C LEU A 53 24.73 -23.25 -21.47
N HIS A 54 24.24 -24.01 -20.50
CA HIS A 54 24.61 -23.85 -19.10
C HIS A 54 25.89 -24.63 -18.80
N TRP A 55 27.05 -24.05 -19.13
CA TRP A 55 28.35 -24.71 -19.04
C TRP A 55 28.64 -25.38 -17.70
N SER A 56 28.35 -24.71 -16.57
CA SER A 56 28.63 -25.26 -15.23
C SER A 56 27.76 -26.47 -14.87
N LEU A 57 26.50 -26.51 -15.32
CA LEU A 57 25.59 -27.63 -15.05
C LEU A 57 25.91 -28.79 -16.01
N SER A 58 26.23 -28.45 -17.25
CA SER A 58 26.62 -29.42 -18.28
C SER A 58 27.88 -30.18 -17.88
N ALA A 59 28.86 -29.47 -17.30
CA ALA A 59 30.08 -30.08 -16.77
C ALA A 59 29.81 -31.02 -15.59
N ARG A 60 28.92 -30.65 -14.65
CA ARG A 60 28.58 -31.48 -13.48
C ARG A 60 27.76 -32.72 -13.84
N LYS A 61 26.88 -32.61 -14.83
CA LYS A 61 26.00 -33.70 -15.28
C LYS A 61 26.57 -34.52 -16.43
N ASN A 62 27.75 -34.14 -16.92
CA ASN A 62 28.43 -34.75 -18.07
C ASN A 62 27.53 -34.89 -19.31
N GLN A 63 26.60 -33.96 -19.48
CA GLN A 63 25.61 -33.91 -20.56
C GLN A 63 25.30 -32.44 -20.87
N PRO A 64 25.08 -32.04 -22.13
CA PRO A 64 24.77 -30.66 -22.46
C PRO A 64 23.39 -30.27 -21.93
N TYR A 65 23.33 -29.23 -21.10
CA TYR A 65 22.10 -28.63 -20.59
C TYR A 65 21.99 -27.20 -21.09
N LEU A 66 20.80 -26.83 -21.54
CA LEU A 66 20.47 -25.45 -21.86
C LEU A 66 19.94 -24.76 -20.62
N ARG A 67 20.42 -23.55 -20.38
CA ARG A 67 19.77 -22.63 -19.46
C ARG A 67 18.43 -22.29 -20.11
N LEU A 68 17.35 -22.85 -19.58
CA LEU A 68 16.03 -22.29 -19.84
C LEU A 68 16.11 -20.90 -19.23
N GLY A 69 16.23 -19.89 -20.08
CA GLY A 69 16.32 -18.52 -19.62
C GLY A 69 15.14 -18.30 -18.68
N TYR A 70 15.42 -17.87 -17.45
CA TYR A 70 14.49 -16.98 -16.80
C TYR A 70 14.30 -15.88 -17.83
N GLU A 71 13.11 -15.81 -18.43
CA GLU A 71 12.65 -14.52 -18.88
C GLU A 71 12.67 -13.71 -17.59
N GLU A 72 13.78 -13.01 -17.36
CA GLU A 72 14.02 -12.15 -16.21
C GLU A 72 13.05 -11.00 -16.43
N ARG A 73 11.78 -11.28 -16.15
CA ARG A 73 10.70 -10.34 -16.31
C ARG A 73 10.98 -9.30 -15.26
N GLU A 74 11.56 -8.20 -15.69
CA GLU A 74 11.67 -6.99 -14.89
C GLU A 74 10.26 -6.54 -14.53
N LEU A 75 9.76 -7.02 -13.40
CA LEU A 75 8.42 -6.68 -12.95
C LEU A 75 8.44 -5.21 -12.55
N THR A 76 7.33 -4.54 -12.84
CA THR A 76 7.10 -3.20 -12.33
C THR A 76 6.29 -3.33 -11.06
N CYS A 77 6.88 -2.95 -9.93
CA CYS A 77 6.21 -2.71 -8.67
C CYS A 77 5.63 -1.30 -8.70
N ILE A 78 4.31 -1.19 -8.68
CA ILE A 78 3.60 0.09 -8.62
C ILE A 78 3.12 0.26 -7.18
N ILE A 79 3.59 1.32 -6.52
CA ILE A 79 3.19 1.63 -5.15
C ILE A 79 2.27 2.84 -5.21
N ALA A 80 0.98 2.57 -4.99
CA ALA A 80 -0.09 3.53 -4.97
C ALA A 80 -0.34 4.01 -3.54
N ILE A 81 -0.11 5.29 -3.31
CA ILE A 81 -0.20 5.93 -2.00
C ILE A 81 -1.46 6.78 -1.98
N ASP A 82 -2.40 6.40 -1.12
CA ASP A 82 -3.56 7.21 -0.80
C ASP A 82 -3.09 8.45 -0.02
N ARG A 83 -3.43 9.63 -0.52
CA ARG A 83 -3.14 10.93 0.10
C ARG A 83 -4.41 11.64 0.54
N SER A 84 -5.50 10.91 0.71
CA SER A 84 -6.74 11.46 1.21
C SER A 84 -6.63 11.88 2.68
N PRO A 85 -7.53 12.76 3.18
CA PRO A 85 -7.42 13.31 4.53
C PRO A 85 -7.31 12.28 5.69
N SER A 86 -7.76 11.03 5.54
CA SER A 86 -7.72 10.00 6.59
C SER A 86 -6.32 9.52 6.84
N MET A 87 -5.47 9.59 5.83
CA MET A 87 -4.08 9.19 5.91
C MET A 87 -3.27 10.18 6.77
N TYR A 88 -3.86 11.33 7.11
CA TYR A 88 -3.25 12.40 7.89
C TYR A 88 -3.92 12.60 9.27
N LEU A 89 -4.71 11.63 9.75
CA LEU A 89 -5.42 11.71 11.03
C LEU A 89 -4.50 11.96 12.23
N SER A 90 -3.30 11.37 12.23
CA SER A 90 -2.32 11.58 13.28
C SER A 90 -0.88 11.51 12.77
N PRO A 91 0.08 12.15 13.45
CA PRO A 91 1.51 12.05 13.12
C PRO A 91 2.00 10.59 13.02
N GLN A 92 1.50 9.72 13.89
CA GLN A 92 1.86 8.30 13.94
C GLN A 92 1.33 7.56 12.71
N LYS A 93 0.09 7.85 12.27
CA LYS A 93 -0.42 7.29 11.01
C LYS A 93 0.41 7.75 9.82
N ILE A 94 0.83 9.02 9.83
CA ILE A 94 1.72 9.58 8.80
C ILE A 94 3.05 8.83 8.72
N GLU A 95 3.69 8.62 9.87
CA GLU A 95 4.92 7.86 9.96
C GLU A 95 4.74 6.40 9.49
N LEU A 96 3.63 5.75 9.86
CA LEU A 96 3.33 4.37 9.48
C LEU A 96 3.16 4.20 7.97
N TRP A 97 2.36 5.04 7.32
CA TRP A 97 2.14 4.90 5.88
C TRP A 97 3.38 5.29 5.07
N GLN A 98 4.15 6.28 5.53
CA GLN A 98 5.44 6.62 4.92
C GLN A 98 6.45 5.48 5.07
N ALA A 99 6.52 4.88 6.25
CA ALA A 99 7.37 3.71 6.51
C ALA A 99 6.98 2.54 5.62
N ALA A 100 5.68 2.26 5.49
CA ALA A 100 5.18 1.22 4.60
C ALA A 100 5.56 1.46 3.13
N ALA A 101 5.35 2.68 2.63
CA ALA A 101 5.72 3.05 1.26
C ALA A 101 7.22 2.87 0.99
N VAL A 102 8.06 3.36 1.91
CA VAL A 102 9.53 3.21 1.84
C VAL A 102 9.92 1.74 1.89
N ALA A 103 9.36 0.96 2.82
CA ALA A 103 9.71 -0.45 2.96
C ALA A 103 9.37 -1.25 1.70
N LEU A 104 8.19 -1.00 1.11
CA LEU A 104 7.74 -1.65 -0.12
C LEU A 104 8.62 -1.28 -1.31
N GLY A 105 8.95 0.01 -1.47
CA GLY A 105 9.84 0.47 -2.55
C GLY A 105 11.24 -0.11 -2.43
N TRP A 106 11.76 -0.18 -1.20
CA TRP A 106 13.07 -0.74 -0.93
C TRP A 106 13.11 -2.25 -1.18
N ALA A 107 12.08 -2.98 -0.75
CA ALA A 107 11.97 -4.42 -0.98
C ALA A 107 11.89 -4.75 -2.47
N ALA A 108 11.08 -4.01 -3.23
CA ALA A 108 11.02 -4.15 -4.68
C ALA A 108 12.37 -3.86 -5.36
N TYR A 109 13.05 -2.79 -4.95
CA TYR A 109 14.39 -2.48 -5.44
C TYR A 109 15.39 -3.61 -5.16
N LEU A 110 15.41 -4.16 -3.94
CA LEU A 110 16.31 -5.25 -3.56
C LEU A 110 16.00 -6.56 -4.30
N ASN A 111 14.76 -6.76 -4.74
CA ASN A 111 14.37 -7.87 -5.59
C ASN A 111 14.75 -7.65 -7.08
N GLY A 112 15.33 -6.49 -7.45
CA GLY A 112 15.70 -6.17 -8.83
C GLY A 112 14.55 -5.60 -9.68
N ASP A 113 13.40 -5.32 -9.06
CA ASP A 113 12.21 -4.83 -9.74
C ASP A 113 12.29 -3.33 -10.04
N ARG A 114 11.56 -2.91 -11.07
CA ARG A 114 11.36 -1.48 -11.35
C ARG A 114 10.26 -0.94 -10.44
N VAL A 115 10.50 0.15 -9.74
CA VAL A 115 9.50 0.77 -8.87
C VAL A 115 8.84 1.96 -9.56
N ARG A 116 7.54 2.14 -9.37
CA ARG A 116 6.80 3.31 -9.81
C ARG A 116 5.91 3.81 -8.68
N TRP A 117 6.06 5.07 -8.32
CA TRP A 117 5.20 5.75 -7.36
C TRP A 117 3.99 6.32 -8.05
N VAL A 118 2.84 6.25 -7.41
CA VAL A 118 1.64 7.01 -7.76
C VAL A 118 0.96 7.47 -6.48
N THR A 119 0.52 8.72 -6.44
CA THR A 119 -0.25 9.29 -5.35
C THR A 119 -1.66 9.57 -5.83
N PHE A 120 -2.67 9.25 -5.03
CA PHE A 120 -4.06 9.38 -5.43
C PHE A 120 -4.98 9.79 -4.28
N THR A 121 -6.14 10.31 -4.67
CA THR A 121 -7.29 10.71 -3.84
C THR A 121 -8.56 10.34 -4.63
N ASP A 122 -9.40 11.30 -5.00
CA ASP A 122 -10.47 11.17 -5.97
C ASP A 122 -9.97 11.46 -7.40
N ARG A 123 -8.65 11.60 -7.53
CA ARG A 123 -7.87 11.76 -8.75
C ARG A 123 -6.45 11.25 -8.57
N ILE A 124 -5.69 11.20 -9.66
CA ILE A 124 -4.23 11.06 -9.59
C ILE A 124 -3.63 12.41 -9.25
N GLU A 125 -2.93 12.48 -8.13
CA GLU A 125 -2.23 13.69 -7.68
C GLU A 125 -0.85 13.81 -8.36
N GLY A 126 -0.15 12.69 -8.49
CA GLY A 126 1.16 12.64 -9.14
C GLY A 126 1.65 11.21 -9.33
N PHE A 127 2.66 11.04 -10.19
CA PHE A 127 3.31 9.75 -10.38
C PHE A 127 4.75 9.91 -10.85
N SER A 128 5.57 8.88 -10.63
CA SER A 128 6.93 8.81 -11.14
C SER A 128 7.00 8.03 -12.47
N PRO A 129 8.13 8.11 -13.22
CA PRO A 129 8.48 7.08 -14.19
C PRO A 129 8.84 5.75 -13.49
N ARG A 130 9.21 4.72 -14.26
CA ARG A 130 9.75 3.47 -13.71
C ARG A 130 11.20 3.69 -13.27
N LEU A 131 11.49 3.43 -12.01
CA LEU A 131 12.76 3.74 -11.35
C LEU A 131 13.53 2.46 -11.03
N ARG A 132 14.86 2.57 -11.09
CA ARG A 132 15.82 1.51 -10.75
C ARG A 132 16.94 1.97 -9.84
N SER A 133 17.26 3.25 -9.84
CA SER A 133 18.27 3.80 -8.96
C SER A 133 17.66 4.05 -7.58
N PRO A 134 18.30 3.58 -6.50
CA PRO A 134 17.80 3.79 -5.14
C PRO A 134 17.79 5.27 -4.76
N PHE A 135 18.70 6.08 -5.30
CA PHE A 135 18.71 7.52 -5.05
C PHE A 135 17.49 8.20 -5.69
N VAL A 136 17.30 7.98 -6.99
CA VAL A 136 16.18 8.56 -7.77
C VAL A 136 14.82 8.06 -7.23
N LEU A 137 14.77 6.82 -6.75
CA LEU A 137 13.61 6.25 -6.07
C LEU A 137 13.12 7.16 -4.94
N TRP A 138 14.03 7.56 -4.05
CA TRP A 138 13.70 8.34 -2.86
C TRP A 138 13.45 9.81 -3.15
N GLU A 139 14.24 10.42 -4.03
CA GLU A 139 13.97 11.79 -4.48
C GLU A 139 12.61 11.88 -5.16
N SER A 140 12.24 10.89 -5.98
CA SER A 140 10.94 10.87 -6.62
C SER A 140 9.79 10.73 -5.62
N LEU A 141 9.93 9.88 -4.60
CA LEU A 141 8.91 9.77 -3.55
C LEU A 141 8.79 11.08 -2.77
N ALA A 142 9.91 11.64 -2.32
CA ALA A 142 9.93 12.89 -1.56
C ALA A 142 9.34 14.05 -2.37
N GLY A 143 9.64 14.13 -3.67
CA GLY A 143 9.06 15.11 -4.58
C GLY A 143 7.54 14.98 -4.70
N LEU A 144 7.03 13.75 -4.83
CA LEU A 144 5.59 13.49 -4.87
C LEU A 144 4.89 13.84 -3.56
N LEU A 145 5.51 13.59 -2.41
CA LEU A 145 4.93 13.91 -1.10
C LEU A 145 4.91 15.42 -0.81
N GLN A 146 5.79 16.20 -1.43
CA GLN A 146 5.80 17.67 -1.33
C GLN A 146 4.76 18.35 -2.23
N GLN A 147 4.21 17.65 -3.22
CA GLN A 147 3.17 18.21 -4.07
C GLN A 147 1.89 18.47 -3.26
N PRO A 148 1.19 19.58 -3.53
CA PRO A 148 -0.09 19.86 -2.89
C PRO A 148 -1.13 18.84 -3.35
N VAL A 149 -1.90 18.31 -2.40
CA VAL A 149 -3.03 17.41 -2.67
C VAL A 149 -4.24 18.26 -3.04
N ARG A 150 -4.90 17.94 -4.16
CA ARG A 150 -6.07 18.70 -4.65
C ARG A 150 -7.40 17.99 -4.40
N GLY A 151 -7.39 16.67 -4.33
CA GLY A 151 -8.58 15.87 -4.05
C GLY A 151 -8.88 15.77 -2.56
N HIS A 152 -10.14 15.50 -2.25
CA HIS A 152 -10.64 15.52 -0.88
C HIS A 152 -11.17 14.16 -0.41
N HIS A 153 -11.40 13.22 -1.33
CA HIS A 153 -11.95 11.90 -1.03
C HIS A 153 -11.01 10.79 -1.45
N SER A 154 -11.08 9.63 -0.80
CA SER A 154 -10.37 8.44 -1.25
C SER A 154 -11.22 7.68 -2.27
N ARG A 155 -10.75 7.55 -3.52
CA ARG A 155 -11.38 6.70 -4.54
C ARG A 155 -10.33 5.91 -5.32
N LEU A 156 -10.60 4.63 -5.53
CA LEU A 156 -9.84 3.71 -6.37
C LEU A 156 -10.08 3.89 -7.86
N ARG A 157 -11.27 4.33 -8.29
CA ARG A 157 -11.59 4.43 -9.72
C ARG A 157 -10.55 5.24 -10.54
N PRO A 158 -10.04 6.39 -10.09
CA PRO A 158 -8.96 7.11 -10.77
C PRO A 158 -7.66 6.30 -10.86
N LEU A 159 -7.33 5.56 -9.79
CA LEU A 159 -6.14 4.70 -9.75
C LEU A 159 -6.25 3.58 -10.79
N LEU A 160 -7.39 2.88 -10.87
CA LEU A 160 -7.61 1.83 -11.86
C LEU A 160 -7.53 2.37 -13.29
N ALA A 161 -8.23 3.48 -13.58
CA ALA A 161 -8.21 4.10 -14.89
C ALA A 161 -6.80 4.53 -15.32
N TRP A 162 -5.96 4.95 -14.36
CA TRP A 162 -4.56 5.26 -14.62
C TRP A 162 -3.72 3.99 -14.84
N LEU A 163 -3.92 2.94 -14.03
CA LEU A 163 -3.21 1.67 -14.16
C LEU A 163 -3.47 0.98 -15.49
N GLU A 164 -4.70 1.02 -15.99
CA GLU A 164 -5.06 0.47 -17.30
C GLU A 164 -4.27 1.11 -18.44
N LYS A 165 -4.06 2.44 -18.38
CA LYS A 165 -3.29 3.20 -19.38
C LYS A 165 -1.79 2.93 -19.29
N VAL A 166 -1.29 2.78 -18.08
CA VAL A 166 0.16 2.77 -17.80
C VAL A 166 0.76 1.37 -17.80
N SER A 167 -0.02 0.36 -17.40
CA SER A 167 0.48 -0.98 -17.17
C SER A 167 -0.24 -2.00 -18.05
N ARG A 168 0.29 -2.22 -19.27
CA ARG A 168 -0.25 -3.24 -20.21
C ARG A 168 0.04 -4.69 -19.80
N ARG A 169 1.03 -4.91 -18.93
CA ARG A 169 1.42 -6.23 -18.42
C ARG A 169 0.99 -6.37 -16.96
N ARG A 170 0.87 -7.61 -16.49
CA ARG A 170 0.67 -7.91 -15.06
C ARG A 170 1.83 -7.29 -14.27
N ALA A 171 1.47 -6.65 -13.17
CA ALA A 171 2.37 -5.87 -12.31
C ALA A 171 2.05 -6.21 -10.86
N PHE A 172 3.01 -5.97 -9.96
CA PHE A 172 2.74 -5.97 -8.54
C PHE A 172 2.26 -4.58 -8.14
N VAL A 173 1.08 -4.48 -7.52
CA VAL A 173 0.46 -3.22 -7.13
C VAL A 173 0.28 -3.22 -5.62
N ALA A 174 1.06 -2.40 -4.92
CA ALA A 174 0.86 -2.18 -3.50
C ALA A 174 0.01 -0.93 -3.29
N VAL A 175 -1.15 -1.08 -2.65
CA VAL A 175 -2.03 0.03 -2.28
C VAL A 175 -1.80 0.35 -0.81
N VAL A 176 -1.19 1.50 -0.54
CA VAL A 176 -0.98 2.05 0.81
C VAL A 176 -2.15 2.96 1.12
N SER A 177 -3.15 2.44 1.82
CA SER A 177 -4.39 3.11 2.16
C SER A 177 -5.00 2.45 3.39
N ASP A 178 -5.82 3.18 4.14
CA ASP A 178 -6.67 2.58 5.18
C ASP A 178 -7.86 1.78 4.60
N LEU A 179 -7.95 1.68 3.26
CA LEU A 179 -8.97 0.98 2.50
C LEU A 179 -10.39 1.49 2.71
N PHE A 180 -10.54 2.74 3.15
CA PHE A 180 -11.84 3.37 3.35
C PHE A 180 -12.18 4.29 2.16
N PHE A 181 -12.64 3.69 1.07
CA PHE A 181 -12.94 4.40 -0.17
C PHE A 181 -14.37 4.94 -0.19
N GLN A 182 -14.56 6.20 -0.62
CA GLN A 182 -15.86 6.86 -0.80
C GLN A 182 -16.47 6.50 -2.15
N GLU A 183 -16.63 5.20 -2.38
CA GLU A 183 -17.33 4.65 -3.53
C GLU A 183 -17.87 3.25 -3.24
N ASP A 184 -19.14 3.03 -3.58
CA ASP A 184 -19.81 1.73 -3.38
C ASP A 184 -19.16 0.62 -4.20
N SER A 185 -18.49 0.97 -5.30
CA SER A 185 -17.81 0.00 -6.20
C SER A 185 -16.42 -0.43 -5.72
N ALA A 186 -15.96 0.00 -4.55
CA ALA A 186 -14.56 -0.21 -4.12
C ALA A 186 -14.15 -1.70 -4.12
N GLU A 187 -14.97 -2.58 -3.57
CA GLU A 187 -14.69 -4.03 -3.54
C GLU A 187 -14.59 -4.62 -4.95
N THR A 188 -15.54 -4.26 -5.84
CA THR A 188 -15.53 -4.69 -7.24
C THR A 188 -14.30 -4.20 -7.98
N LEU A 189 -13.86 -2.96 -7.71
CA LEU A 189 -12.66 -2.38 -8.32
C LEU A 189 -11.39 -3.06 -7.81
N LEU A 190 -11.28 -3.35 -6.50
CA LEU A 190 -10.16 -4.13 -5.96
C LEU A 190 -10.11 -5.54 -6.56
N ALA A 191 -11.26 -6.20 -6.71
CA ALA A 191 -11.35 -7.50 -7.35
C ALA A 191 -10.91 -7.44 -8.82
N ALA A 192 -11.37 -6.43 -9.58
CA ALA A 192 -10.94 -6.21 -10.95
C ALA A 192 -9.42 -5.97 -11.06
N LEU A 193 -8.86 -5.21 -10.11
CA LEU A 193 -7.43 -4.99 -10.02
C LEU A 193 -6.68 -6.30 -9.74
N ALA A 194 -7.16 -7.13 -8.80
CA ALA A 194 -6.56 -8.40 -8.42
C ALA A 194 -6.65 -9.48 -9.50
N MET A 195 -7.67 -9.43 -10.38
CA MET A 195 -7.74 -10.33 -11.54
C MET A 195 -6.57 -10.08 -12.50
N ARG A 196 -6.16 -8.82 -12.69
CA ARG A 196 -5.13 -8.44 -13.66
C ARG A 196 -3.74 -8.32 -13.04
N HIS A 197 -3.63 -7.89 -11.80
CA HIS A 197 -2.40 -7.56 -11.09
C HIS A 197 -2.26 -8.36 -9.80
N PHE A 198 -1.02 -8.48 -9.29
CA PHE A 198 -0.81 -8.97 -7.93
C PHE A 198 -1.00 -7.81 -6.98
N VAL A 199 -2.02 -7.85 -6.12
CA VAL A 199 -2.39 -6.74 -5.27
C VAL A 199 -1.99 -7.02 -3.82
N LEU A 200 -1.27 -6.07 -3.22
CA LEU A 200 -1.00 -6.04 -1.79
C LEU A 200 -1.67 -4.80 -1.20
N ALA A 201 -2.54 -4.98 -0.21
CA ALA A 201 -3.05 -3.88 0.59
C ALA A 201 -2.15 -3.67 1.82
N ALA A 202 -1.54 -2.48 1.92
CA ALA A 202 -0.80 -2.06 3.10
C ALA A 202 -1.68 -1.07 3.88
N VAL A 203 -2.18 -1.52 5.04
CA VAL A 203 -3.19 -0.80 5.84
C VAL A 203 -2.53 -0.21 7.09
N PRO A 204 -2.06 1.05 7.05
CA PRO A 204 -1.47 1.71 8.20
C PRO A 204 -2.57 2.05 9.21
N ARG A 205 -2.55 1.39 10.37
CA ARG A 205 -3.47 1.66 11.48
C ARG A 205 -2.71 2.26 12.64
N SER A 206 -3.13 3.44 13.10
CA SER A 206 -2.55 4.03 14.32
C SER A 206 -3.26 3.49 15.58
N PRO A 207 -2.56 3.39 16.72
CA PRO A 207 -3.21 2.99 17.98
C PRO A 207 -4.36 3.92 18.40
N GLU A 208 -4.33 5.17 17.97
CA GLU A 208 -5.36 6.18 18.24
C GLU A 208 -6.68 5.90 17.49
N GLU A 209 -6.65 5.05 16.45
CA GLU A 209 -7.86 4.55 15.81
C GLU A 209 -8.55 3.45 16.64
N ASN A 210 -7.85 2.90 17.65
CA ASN A 210 -8.38 1.90 18.58
C ASN A 210 -8.84 2.56 19.90
N LEU A 211 -9.78 3.51 19.83
CA LEU A 211 -10.37 4.09 21.04
C LEU A 211 -11.36 3.13 21.67
N SER A 212 -11.09 2.72 22.91
CA SER A 212 -12.08 2.06 23.77
C SER A 212 -12.79 3.10 24.62
N ILE A 213 -14.12 3.16 24.52
CA ILE A 213 -14.95 4.07 25.30
C ILE A 213 -15.75 3.21 26.27
N PRO A 214 -15.47 3.27 27.58
CA PRO A 214 -16.10 2.35 28.54
C PRO A 214 -17.61 2.58 28.69
N TRP A 215 -18.14 3.76 28.36
CA TRP A 215 -19.57 4.07 28.32
C TRP A 215 -19.81 5.44 27.68
N GLY A 216 -21.01 5.65 27.11
CA GLY A 216 -21.46 6.94 26.60
C GLY A 216 -21.57 7.04 25.08
N TYR A 217 -21.87 8.26 24.62
CA TYR A 217 -22.00 8.63 23.22
C TYR A 217 -20.83 9.52 22.82
N LEU A 218 -20.05 9.13 21.82
CA LEU A 218 -18.99 9.99 21.28
C LEU A 218 -19.48 10.59 19.96
N PRO A 219 -19.66 11.93 19.88
CA PRO A 219 -19.91 12.61 18.62
C PRO A 219 -18.62 12.62 17.80
N LEU A 220 -18.76 12.26 16.55
CA LEU A 220 -17.66 11.81 15.72
C LEU A 220 -17.89 12.40 14.32
N LYS A 221 -16.94 13.19 13.81
CA LYS A 221 -17.02 13.82 12.48
C LYS A 221 -16.13 13.10 11.48
N GLU A 222 -16.75 12.51 10.47
CA GLU A 222 -16.03 11.76 9.43
C GLU A 222 -15.16 12.76 8.64
N VAL A 223 -13.86 12.48 8.54
CA VAL A 223 -12.86 13.47 8.10
C VAL A 223 -12.91 13.79 6.60
N GLU A 224 -13.60 12.99 5.79
CA GLU A 224 -13.68 13.14 4.34
C GLU A 224 -14.99 13.74 3.84
N THR A 225 -16.09 13.26 4.41
CA THR A 225 -17.47 13.62 4.10
C THR A 225 -17.98 14.72 5.02
N GLY A 226 -17.36 14.89 6.19
CA GLY A 226 -17.82 15.80 7.23
C GLY A 226 -19.05 15.30 7.98
N GLN A 227 -19.51 14.07 7.71
CA GLN A 227 -20.73 13.52 8.32
C GLN A 227 -20.54 13.33 9.82
N LEU A 228 -21.52 13.81 10.60
CA LEU A 228 -21.57 13.59 12.04
C LEU A 228 -22.24 12.25 12.32
N THR A 229 -21.56 11.38 13.06
CA THR A 229 -22.17 10.20 13.69
C THR A 229 -22.07 10.34 15.20
N THR A 230 -22.87 9.53 15.89
CA THR A 230 -22.65 9.23 17.30
C THR A 230 -22.33 7.74 17.46
N MET A 231 -21.27 7.41 18.20
CA MET A 231 -20.97 6.01 18.53
C MET A 231 -21.41 5.64 19.94
N ARG A 232 -21.97 4.43 20.09
CA ARG A 232 -22.46 3.85 21.35
C ARG A 232 -21.85 2.44 21.51
N GLY A 233 -21.19 2.17 22.63
CA GLY A 233 -20.69 0.82 23.02
C GLY A 233 -19.25 0.46 22.60
N ASP A 234 -18.80 -0.71 23.06
CA ASP A 234 -17.43 -1.25 22.92
C ASP A 234 -17.01 -1.40 21.46
N LEU A 235 -15.96 -0.67 21.06
CA LEU A 235 -15.41 -0.72 19.71
C LEU A 235 -14.02 -1.33 19.73
N ARG A 236 -13.96 -2.65 19.50
CA ARG A 236 -12.88 -3.18 18.69
C ARG A 236 -13.21 -2.79 17.25
N PRO A 237 -12.34 -2.09 16.51
CA PRO A 237 -12.64 -1.83 15.11
C PRO A 237 -12.83 -3.17 14.41
N PRO A 238 -13.94 -3.38 13.68
CA PRO A 238 -14.15 -4.61 12.96
C PRO A 238 -12.96 -4.85 12.01
N ALA A 239 -12.63 -6.13 11.82
CA ALA A 239 -11.84 -6.57 10.67
C ALA A 239 -12.41 -5.94 9.38
N PRO A 240 -11.59 -5.71 8.35
CA PRO A 240 -11.67 -4.53 7.51
C PRO A 240 -13.09 -4.20 7.02
N GLN A 241 -13.53 -3.00 7.46
CA GLN A 241 -14.76 -2.24 7.22
C GLN A 241 -16.00 -2.57 8.09
N PRO A 242 -16.86 -1.59 8.47
CA PRO A 242 -16.88 -0.16 8.11
C PRO A 242 -16.94 0.81 9.32
N ARG A 243 -16.61 2.09 9.10
CA ARG A 243 -16.86 3.26 9.99
C ARG A 243 -15.96 3.43 11.22
N LEU A 244 -14.85 4.13 11.06
CA LEU A 244 -14.32 5.06 12.08
C LEU A 244 -13.19 5.91 11.48
N ARG A 245 -13.56 7.04 10.89
CA ARG A 245 -12.63 8.05 10.40
C ARG A 245 -12.91 9.35 11.10
N TYR A 246 -12.82 9.33 12.42
CA TYR A 246 -13.29 10.42 13.22
C TYR A 246 -12.12 11.14 13.87
N ALA A 247 -11.95 12.41 13.52
CA ALA A 247 -11.24 13.31 14.40
C ALA A 247 -12.12 13.52 15.64
N LEU A 248 -11.52 13.40 16.83
CA LEU A 248 -12.18 13.84 18.06
C LEU A 248 -12.56 15.31 17.87
N LEU A 249 -13.86 15.60 17.85
CA LEU A 249 -14.33 16.96 18.05
C LEU A 249 -13.89 17.34 19.46
N LYS A 250 -12.92 18.25 19.61
CA LYS A 250 -12.77 18.98 20.88
C LYS A 250 -14.06 19.77 21.04
N PRO A 251 -14.97 19.38 21.94
CA PRO A 251 -16.18 20.15 22.12
C PRO A 251 -15.80 21.44 22.85
N ASP A 252 -16.48 22.55 22.54
CA ASP A 252 -16.30 23.84 23.25
C ASP A 252 -16.63 23.72 24.76
N ARG A 253 -17.25 22.61 25.17
CA ARG A 253 -17.51 22.24 26.57
C ARG A 253 -17.02 20.82 26.85
N PRO A 254 -16.43 20.56 28.03
CA PRO A 254 -15.95 19.23 28.37
C PRO A 254 -17.10 18.19 28.36
N PRO A 255 -16.87 16.97 27.84
CA PRO A 255 -17.92 15.97 27.61
C PRO A 255 -18.72 15.60 28.88
N ILE A 256 -18.12 15.76 30.06
CA ILE A 256 -18.75 15.49 31.36
C ILE A 256 -19.90 16.47 31.67
N GLN A 257 -19.83 17.72 31.23
CA GLN A 257 -20.88 18.71 31.49
C GLN A 257 -22.12 18.46 30.63
N SER A 258 -21.93 18.14 29.35
CA SER A 258 -23.01 17.83 28.41
C SER A 258 -23.79 16.57 28.82
N LEU A 259 -23.11 15.61 29.44
CA LEU A 259 -23.70 14.36 29.95
C LEU A 259 -24.56 14.60 31.20
N ARG A 260 -24.17 15.56 32.06
CA ARG A 260 -24.93 15.93 33.25
C ARG A 260 -26.23 16.65 32.90
N GLU A 261 -26.24 17.52 31.88
CA GLU A 261 -27.45 18.18 31.40
C GLU A 261 -28.40 17.20 30.69
N ALA A 262 -27.85 16.28 29.88
CA ALA A 262 -28.65 15.25 29.21
C ALA A 262 -29.27 14.23 30.18
N LEU A 263 -28.62 13.92 31.30
CA LEU A 263 -29.14 13.04 32.35
C LEU A 263 -30.13 13.73 33.29
N LEU A 264 -30.10 15.07 33.40
CA LEU A 264 -30.98 15.86 34.26
C LEU A 264 -32.17 16.48 33.51
N ALA A 265 -32.25 16.30 32.19
CA ALA A 265 -33.43 16.71 31.42
C ALA A 265 -34.62 15.82 31.84
N PRO A 266 -35.73 16.39 32.36
CA PRO A 266 -36.90 15.62 32.71
C PRO A 266 -37.44 14.94 31.44
N LEU A 267 -37.60 13.62 31.50
CA LEU A 267 -38.21 12.82 30.44
C LEU A 267 -39.62 13.36 30.17
N GLN A 268 -39.84 13.95 28.99
CA GLN A 268 -41.16 14.27 28.44
C GLN A 268 -41.69 13.09 27.63
#